data_AF-A0A0C9SXI1-F1
#
_entry.id   AF-A0A0C9SXI1-F1
#
_cell.length_a   1.000
_cell.length_b   1.000
_cell.length_c   1.000
_cell.angle_alpha   90.00
_cell.angle_beta   90.00
_cell.angle_gamma   90.00
#
_symmetry.space_group_name_H-M   'P 1'
#
loop_
_entity.id
_entity.type
_entity.pdbx_description
1 polymer ?
#
loop_
_entity_poly.entity_id
_entity_poly.type
_entity_poly.pdbx_seq_one_letter_code
_entity_poly.pdbx_strand_id
1 'polypeptide(L)'
;MRRMEHKIFTTNENLIQRVDSFEASIAAQMRDIKDLIGSTCGSQPTATALQGAQSGSSTNQTYAIPDLGTHTHGGTPWISSVTTQLTVPQVTMMSLLTMSIPTGNLGSARLGNKNFAFNTSNVPDPPTIHLSKDIDRLFREWETSRLLIVDGREILVKYWPEFYKKASGAKTNAWQALRVEWGNWKYIAEERERHHDSASFWRKFSNKKGERLSYKLILEVLAKQRNTNTMQDTSNTHSFFGGNLDHPDTKGAFSYVKSGKTFLTTKDDVIARKWLKLLGDDPEISSRWAAIQNIHTNTTAGPGALPSS
;
A
#
# COMPACT_ATOMS: atom_id res chain seq x y z
N MET A 1 -9.26 -12.10 36.05
CA MET A 1 -9.49 -11.30 34.82
C MET A 1 -8.32 -10.38 34.45
N ARG A 2 -7.77 -9.55 35.37
CA ARG A 2 -6.68 -8.59 35.07
C ARG A 2 -5.39 -9.14 34.43
N ARG A 3 -5.05 -10.42 34.65
CA ARG A 3 -3.81 -11.05 34.11
C ARG A 3 -3.88 -11.37 32.61
N MET A 4 -5.08 -11.60 32.06
CA MET A 4 -5.24 -11.87 30.62
C MET A 4 -5.29 -10.57 29.80
N GLU A 5 -5.82 -9.48 30.39
CA GLU A 5 -5.88 -8.16 29.76
C GLU A 5 -4.49 -7.60 29.48
N HIS A 6 -3.56 -7.75 30.42
CA HIS A 6 -2.18 -7.32 30.24
C HIS A 6 -1.46 -8.12 29.13
N LYS A 7 -1.71 -9.43 29.02
CA LYS A 7 -1.06 -10.28 28.00
C LYS A 7 -1.52 -9.92 26.58
N ILE A 8 -2.80 -9.64 26.37
CA ILE A 8 -3.35 -9.30 25.04
C ILE A 8 -2.85 -7.93 24.60
N PHE A 9 -2.89 -6.93 25.48
CA PHE A 9 -2.38 -5.58 25.20
C PHE A 9 -0.88 -5.63 24.87
N THR A 10 -0.09 -6.40 25.64
CA THR A 10 1.36 -6.54 25.44
C THR A 10 1.70 -7.28 24.15
N THR A 11 0.86 -8.22 23.70
CA THR A 11 1.10 -9.00 22.48
C THR A 11 0.83 -8.15 21.24
N ASN A 12 -0.28 -7.39 21.21
CA ASN A 12 -0.57 -6.46 20.11
C ASN A 12 0.44 -5.31 20.06
N GLU A 13 0.87 -4.80 21.22
CA GLU A 13 1.93 -3.78 21.32
C GLU A 13 3.28 -4.25 20.74
N ASN A 14 3.71 -5.46 21.12
CA ASN A 14 4.93 -6.06 20.57
C ASN A 14 4.85 -6.29 19.06
N LEU A 15 3.68 -6.60 18.54
CA LEU A 15 3.47 -6.83 17.10
C LEU A 15 3.45 -5.52 16.30
N ILE A 16 2.80 -4.48 16.82
CA ILE A 16 2.76 -3.15 16.18
C ILE A 16 4.18 -2.53 16.18
N GLN A 17 4.92 -2.63 17.28
CA GLN A 17 6.32 -2.19 17.33
C GLN A 17 7.23 -2.91 16.32
N ARG A 18 6.96 -4.20 16.05
CA ARG A 18 7.72 -4.99 15.08
C ARG A 18 7.39 -4.64 13.63
N VAL A 19 6.14 -4.29 13.32
CA VAL A 19 5.75 -3.80 11.99
C VAL A 19 6.36 -2.43 11.73
N ASP A 20 6.32 -1.52 12.71
CA ASP A 20 6.91 -0.18 12.58
C ASP A 20 8.45 -0.22 12.47
N SER A 21 9.12 -1.10 13.24
CA SER A 21 10.57 -1.31 13.10
C SER A 21 10.94 -1.85 11.72
N PHE A 22 10.06 -2.63 11.09
CA PHE A 22 10.27 -3.19 9.77
C PHE A 22 10.00 -2.16 8.67
N GLU A 23 8.91 -1.38 8.75
CA GLU A 23 8.63 -0.28 7.83
C GLU A 23 9.71 0.79 7.88
N ALA A 24 10.21 1.13 9.08
CA ALA A 24 11.32 2.06 9.23
C ALA A 24 12.63 1.50 8.64
N SER A 25 12.87 0.19 8.76
CA SER A 25 14.02 -0.48 8.14
C SER A 25 13.94 -0.47 6.62
N ILE A 26 12.75 -0.71 6.05
CA ILE A 26 12.53 -0.63 4.59
C ILE A 26 12.71 0.81 4.12
N ALA A 27 12.14 1.79 4.82
CA ALA A 27 12.28 3.20 4.47
C ALA A 27 13.72 3.71 4.58
N ALA A 28 14.52 3.17 5.50
CA ALA A 28 15.96 3.43 5.56
C ALA A 28 16.68 2.80 4.36
N GLN A 29 16.42 1.52 4.08
CA GLN A 29 17.04 0.81 2.96
C GLN A 29 16.69 1.43 1.59
N MET A 30 15.47 1.94 1.42
CA MET A 30 15.06 2.65 0.20
C MET A 30 15.72 4.04 0.07
N ARG A 31 16.05 4.71 1.18
CA ARG A 31 16.83 5.96 1.14
C ARG A 31 18.29 5.68 0.77
N ASP A 32 18.90 4.66 1.37
CA ASP A 32 20.28 4.29 1.05
C ASP A 32 20.45 3.89 -0.43
N ILE A 33 19.48 3.16 -1.00
CA ILE A 33 19.45 2.82 -2.43
C ILE A 33 19.31 4.08 -3.30
N LYS A 34 18.48 5.04 -2.88
CA LYS A 34 18.29 6.30 -3.60
C LYS A 34 19.57 7.15 -3.60
N ASP A 35 20.28 7.20 -2.48
CA ASP A 35 21.55 7.92 -2.35
C ASP A 35 22.67 7.24 -3.15
N LEU A 36 22.69 5.91 -3.21
CA LEU A 36 23.63 5.14 -4.05
C LEU A 36 23.42 5.40 -5.55
N ILE A 37 22.16 5.48 -6.00
CA ILE A 37 21.82 5.79 -7.40
C ILE A 37 22.14 7.27 -7.72
N GLY A 38 21.89 8.18 -6.78
CA GLY A 38 22.23 9.60 -6.92
C GLY A 38 23.74 9.87 -6.99
N SER A 39 24.55 9.05 -6.33
CA SER A 39 26.01 9.22 -6.29
C SER A 39 26.75 8.65 -7.52
N THR A 40 26.08 7.89 -8.39
CA THR A 40 26.76 7.17 -9.51
C THR A 40 26.69 7.91 -10.85
N CYS A 41 26.12 9.12 -10.93
CA CYS A 41 26.04 9.89 -12.18
C CYS A 41 26.68 11.30 -12.06
N GLY A 42 27.87 11.37 -11.45
CA GLY A 42 28.58 12.62 -11.19
C GLY A 42 30.09 12.59 -11.48
N SER A 43 30.55 11.72 -12.37
CA SER A 43 31.97 11.68 -12.77
C SER A 43 32.10 11.53 -14.28
N GLN A 44 32.00 12.67 -14.94
CA GLN A 44 32.36 12.88 -16.34
C GLN A 44 33.89 12.82 -16.45
N PRO A 45 34.50 11.91 -17.23
CA PRO A 45 35.94 11.96 -17.49
C PRO A 45 36.25 13.08 -18.48
N THR A 46 37.15 13.98 -18.07
CA THR A 46 37.74 15.05 -18.86
C THR A 46 38.48 14.51 -20.09
N ALA A 47 38.36 15.27 -21.18
CA ALA A 47 38.85 15.00 -22.53
C ALA A 47 40.34 14.66 -22.66
N THR A 48 40.68 13.87 -23.68
CA THR A 48 41.97 13.95 -24.38
C THR A 48 41.68 13.99 -25.88
N ALA A 49 42.15 15.07 -26.50
CA ALA A 49 42.01 15.37 -27.92
C ALA A 49 43.04 14.60 -28.76
N LEU A 50 42.66 14.22 -29.98
CA LEU A 50 43.57 14.09 -31.12
C LEU A 50 42.81 14.40 -32.42
N GLN A 51 43.44 15.24 -33.22
CA GLN A 51 42.96 15.88 -34.45
C GLN A 51 42.87 14.93 -35.64
N GLY A 52 42.02 15.28 -36.61
CA GLY A 52 42.13 14.74 -37.98
C GLY A 52 41.01 15.14 -38.94
N ALA A 53 41.26 16.20 -39.71
CA ALA A 53 40.87 16.42 -41.12
C ALA A 53 39.38 16.66 -41.53
N GLN A 54 39.12 17.94 -41.86
CA GLN A 54 38.54 18.51 -43.10
C GLN A 54 37.46 17.73 -43.90
N SER A 55 36.33 18.39 -44.20
CA SER A 55 36.04 18.99 -45.54
C SER A 55 34.54 19.25 -45.79
N GLY A 56 34.21 20.50 -46.16
CA GLY A 56 33.12 20.93 -47.06
C GLY A 56 31.66 20.66 -46.65
N SER A 57 30.62 21.32 -47.14
CA SER A 57 30.41 22.58 -47.86
C SER A 57 28.89 22.81 -47.81
N SER A 58 28.45 24.06 -47.72
CA SER A 58 27.05 24.47 -47.90
C SER A 58 26.48 24.05 -49.25
N THR A 59 25.17 23.79 -49.33
CA THR A 59 24.22 24.52 -50.21
C THR A 59 22.75 24.14 -49.96
N ASN A 60 21.91 25.17 -50.02
CA ASN A 60 20.45 25.14 -50.13
C ASN A 60 19.98 24.33 -51.35
N GLN A 61 18.75 23.80 -51.33
CA GLN A 61 17.78 24.09 -52.41
C GLN A 61 16.34 23.64 -52.13
N THR A 62 15.46 24.57 -52.47
CA THR A 62 14.00 24.54 -52.64
C THR A 62 13.65 24.08 -54.05
N TYR A 63 12.66 23.20 -54.23
CA TYR A 63 11.78 23.08 -55.42
C TYR A 63 10.47 22.40 -54.96
N ALA A 64 9.31 23.05 -54.94
CA ALA A 64 8.42 23.42 -56.04
C ALA A 64 7.61 22.25 -56.64
N ILE A 65 6.29 22.39 -56.55
CA ILE A 65 5.17 21.55 -57.02
C ILE A 65 5.03 21.65 -58.56
N PRO A 66 4.29 20.72 -59.20
CA PRO A 66 3.14 21.19 -59.98
C PRO A 66 1.83 20.42 -59.76
N ASP A 67 0.78 21.22 -59.91
CA ASP A 67 -0.67 21.07 -59.83
C ASP A 67 -1.28 20.31 -61.05
N LEU A 68 -2.50 19.74 -60.91
CA LEU A 68 -3.52 19.77 -61.98
C LEU A 68 -4.93 19.26 -61.53
N GLY A 69 -5.94 20.15 -61.67
CA GLY A 69 -7.29 19.81 -62.19
C GLY A 69 -8.44 19.79 -61.18
N THR A 70 -9.05 20.93 -60.82
CA THR A 70 -10.28 21.57 -61.39
C THR A 70 -11.59 20.75 -61.33
N HIS A 71 -12.66 21.33 -60.74
CA HIS A 71 -13.96 21.63 -61.37
C HIS A 71 -14.88 22.41 -60.40
N THR A 72 -15.93 23.02 -60.96
CA THR A 72 -16.36 24.42 -60.73
C THR A 72 -17.82 24.54 -60.24
N HIS A 73 -18.20 25.76 -59.82
CA HIS A 73 -19.54 26.35 -59.57
C HIS A 73 -20.06 26.29 -58.12
N GLY A 74 -20.55 27.36 -57.50
CA GLY A 74 -20.79 28.76 -57.89
C GLY A 74 -21.60 29.46 -56.78
N GLY A 75 -21.42 30.77 -56.58
CA GLY A 75 -22.21 31.56 -55.63
C GLY A 75 -21.52 32.84 -55.15
N THR A 76 -21.94 33.97 -55.70
CA THR A 76 -21.41 35.34 -55.60
C THR A 76 -21.95 36.12 -54.36
N PRO A 77 -21.57 37.40 -54.09
CA PRO A 77 -20.89 37.79 -52.85
C PRO A 77 -21.65 38.82 -51.99
N TRP A 78 -21.35 38.92 -50.69
CA TRP A 78 -21.83 40.04 -49.85
C TRP A 78 -20.72 40.61 -48.95
N ILE A 79 -20.27 41.80 -49.37
CA ILE A 79 -19.83 43.02 -48.67
C ILE A 79 -19.40 42.92 -47.18
N SER A 80 -18.19 43.43 -46.96
CA SER A 80 -17.51 43.74 -45.69
C SER A 80 -18.34 44.52 -44.67
N SER A 81 -18.14 44.19 -43.39
CA SER A 81 -18.16 45.18 -42.30
C SER A 81 -17.31 44.67 -41.14
N VAL A 82 -16.20 45.37 -40.90
CA VAL A 82 -15.34 45.23 -39.73
C VAL A 82 -16.11 45.77 -38.53
N THR A 83 -16.28 44.97 -37.49
CA THR A 83 -16.70 45.45 -36.16
C THR A 83 -15.69 44.96 -35.13
N THR A 84 -14.89 45.90 -34.64
CA THR A 84 -13.99 45.73 -33.51
C THR A 84 -14.84 45.55 -32.24
N GLN A 85 -14.96 44.32 -31.74
CA GLN A 85 -15.52 44.08 -30.41
C GLN A 85 -14.43 44.20 -29.35
N LEU A 86 -14.58 45.23 -28.51
CA LEU A 86 -13.89 45.40 -27.23
C LEU A 86 -14.27 44.24 -26.30
N THR A 87 -13.31 43.35 -26.06
CA THR A 87 -13.40 42.31 -25.02
C THR A 87 -13.27 42.97 -23.65
N VAL A 88 -14.36 42.95 -22.89
CA VAL A 88 -14.37 43.24 -21.46
C VAL A 88 -13.66 42.09 -20.73
N PRO A 89 -12.62 42.34 -19.90
CA PRO A 89 -12.04 41.29 -19.08
C PRO A 89 -13.00 41.00 -17.91
N GLN A 90 -13.60 39.81 -17.94
CA GLN A 90 -14.32 39.26 -16.81
C GLN A 90 -13.30 38.82 -15.75
N VAL A 91 -13.07 39.69 -14.78
CA VAL A 91 -12.36 39.36 -13.54
C VAL A 91 -13.35 38.66 -12.60
N THR A 92 -12.84 37.74 -11.75
CA THR A 92 -13.46 37.23 -10.49
C THR A 92 -14.35 35.98 -10.71
N MET A 93 -14.09 34.75 -10.24
CA MET A 93 -13.24 34.21 -9.16
C MET A 93 -12.75 32.78 -9.49
N MET A 94 -11.45 32.60 -9.73
CA MET A 94 -10.74 31.36 -9.39
C MET A 94 -9.36 31.76 -8.88
N SER A 95 -9.34 32.48 -7.76
CA SER A 95 -8.13 32.69 -6.97
C SER A 95 -8.46 32.33 -5.53
N LEU A 96 -8.34 31.05 -5.22
CA LEU A 96 -8.27 30.55 -3.85
C LEU A 96 -7.05 29.65 -3.77
N LEU A 97 -5.93 30.32 -3.46
CA LEU A 97 -4.82 29.82 -2.66
C LEU A 97 -4.18 28.50 -3.12
N THR A 98 -3.35 28.56 -4.15
CA THR A 98 -2.06 27.85 -4.08
C THR A 98 -1.18 28.62 -3.10
N MET A 99 -1.46 28.51 -1.80
CA MET A 99 -0.43 28.84 -0.82
C MET A 99 0.71 27.88 -1.09
N SER A 100 1.86 28.38 -1.57
CA SER A 100 3.06 27.56 -1.62
C SER A 100 3.32 27.11 -0.18
N ILE A 101 3.09 25.83 0.11
CA ILE A 101 3.35 25.27 1.43
C ILE A 101 4.82 25.53 1.72
N PRO A 102 5.16 26.22 2.83
CA PRO A 102 6.55 26.45 3.18
C PRO A 102 7.31 25.12 3.19
N THR A 103 8.44 25.04 2.47
CA THR A 103 9.17 23.78 2.25
C THR A 103 9.55 23.07 3.55
N GLY A 104 9.73 23.82 4.64
CA GLY A 104 10.01 23.26 5.98
C GLY A 104 8.84 22.52 6.65
N ASN A 105 7.60 22.78 6.22
CA ASN A 105 6.39 22.17 6.80
C ASN A 105 5.66 21.25 5.81
N LEU A 106 6.25 20.98 4.65
CA LEU A 106 5.64 20.14 3.61
C LEU A 106 5.72 18.66 3.99
N GLY A 107 4.57 18.07 4.30
CA GLY A 107 4.38 16.63 4.45
C GLY A 107 3.86 15.99 3.16
N SER A 108 4.06 14.68 3.03
CA SER A 108 3.44 13.88 1.97
C SER A 108 2.85 12.61 2.55
N ALA A 109 1.63 12.28 2.14
CA ALA A 109 0.87 11.11 2.57
C ALA A 109 0.43 10.29 1.36
N ARG A 110 0.47 8.96 1.46
CA ARG A 110 -0.02 8.08 0.40
C ARG A 110 -1.47 7.66 0.67
N LEU A 111 -2.39 8.20 -0.12
CA LEU A 111 -3.83 7.92 -0.01
C LEU A 111 -4.26 7.01 -1.16
N GLY A 112 -4.14 5.70 -0.94
CA GLY A 112 -4.31 4.69 -1.99
C GLY A 112 -3.22 4.82 -3.05
N ASN A 113 -3.61 5.04 -4.31
CA ASN A 113 -2.69 5.21 -5.44
C ASN A 113 -2.27 6.66 -5.68
N LYS A 114 -2.61 7.59 -4.77
CA LYS A 114 -2.37 9.02 -4.93
C LYS A 114 -1.46 9.53 -3.82
N ASN A 115 -0.46 10.34 -4.19
CA ASN A 115 0.31 11.12 -3.23
C ASN A 115 -0.43 12.42 -2.92
N PHE A 116 -0.51 12.77 -1.65
CA PHE A 116 -1.15 13.99 -1.15
C PHE A 116 -0.12 14.80 -0.37
N ALA A 117 0.23 15.97 -0.90
CA ALA A 117 1.05 16.94 -0.22
C ALA A 117 0.16 17.74 0.76
N PHE A 118 0.66 17.98 1.97
CA PHE A 118 -0.08 18.72 3.00
C PHE A 118 0.86 19.56 3.86
N ASN A 119 0.32 20.58 4.51
CA ASN A 119 1.06 21.32 5.52
C ASN A 119 0.97 20.58 6.86
N THR A 120 2.11 20.11 7.36
CA THR A 120 2.22 19.43 8.66
C THR A 120 1.65 20.27 9.81
N SER A 121 1.80 21.59 9.78
CA SER A 121 1.24 22.47 10.83
C SER A 121 -0.29 22.51 10.84
N ASN A 122 -0.94 22.14 9.74
CA ASN A 122 -2.40 22.13 9.61
C ASN A 122 -3.03 20.79 10.02
N VAL A 123 -2.23 19.79 10.42
CA VAL A 123 -2.75 18.50 10.88
C VAL A 123 -3.34 18.67 12.29
N PRO A 124 -4.67 18.51 12.46
CA PRO A 124 -5.30 18.64 13.76
C PRO A 124 -4.93 17.48 14.67
N ASP A 125 -5.18 17.63 15.98
CA ASP A 125 -5.10 16.49 16.89
C ASP A 125 -6.09 15.40 16.46
N PRO A 126 -5.74 14.11 16.66
CA PRO A 126 -6.63 13.03 16.31
C PRO A 126 -7.94 13.18 17.10
N PRO A 127 -9.10 13.06 16.43
CA PRO A 127 -10.38 13.08 17.09
C PRO A 127 -10.43 12.09 18.26
N THR A 128 -10.98 12.52 19.40
CA THR A 128 -11.23 11.64 20.55
C THR A 128 -12.44 10.76 20.26
N ILE A 129 -12.25 9.74 19.43
CA ILE A 129 -13.29 8.78 19.02
C ILE A 129 -12.92 7.38 19.51
N HIS A 130 -13.93 6.65 19.98
CA HIS A 130 -13.78 5.25 20.35
C HIS A 130 -14.75 4.39 19.54
N LEU A 131 -14.31 3.97 18.35
CA LEU A 131 -15.11 3.16 17.43
C LEU A 131 -15.32 1.71 17.91
N SER A 132 -14.69 1.33 19.02
CA SER A 132 -14.86 0.03 19.67
C SER A 132 -16.30 -0.23 20.17
N LYS A 133 -17.10 0.82 20.39
CA LYS A 133 -18.49 0.71 20.85
C LYS A 133 -19.50 0.52 19.71
N ASP A 134 -19.12 0.84 18.48
CA ASP A 134 -19.99 0.81 17.31
C ASP A 134 -19.19 0.37 16.08
N ILE A 135 -19.22 -0.95 15.83
CA ILE A 135 -18.47 -1.58 14.74
C ILE A 135 -19.06 -1.22 13.38
N ASP A 136 -20.38 -0.98 13.29
CA ASP A 136 -20.99 -0.55 12.02
C ASP A 136 -20.54 0.88 11.67
N ARG A 137 -20.41 1.76 12.67
CA ARG A 137 -19.74 3.05 12.49
C ARG A 137 -18.28 2.89 12.12
N LEU A 138 -17.54 1.96 12.74
CA LEU A 138 -16.16 1.69 12.32
C LEU A 138 -16.09 1.40 10.80
N PHE A 139 -16.94 0.53 10.28
CA PHE A 139 -16.96 0.21 8.85
C PHE A 139 -17.27 1.42 7.97
N ARG A 140 -18.24 2.24 8.39
CA ARG A 140 -18.56 3.49 7.68
C ARG A 140 -17.38 4.44 7.67
N GLU A 141 -16.77 4.72 8.81
CA GLU A 141 -15.63 5.65 8.91
C GLU A 141 -14.37 5.10 8.24
N TRP A 142 -14.24 3.79 8.09
CA TRP A 142 -13.14 3.18 7.37
C TRP A 142 -13.19 3.46 5.86
N GLU A 143 -14.39 3.49 5.28
CA GLU A 143 -14.62 3.74 3.86
C GLU A 143 -14.99 5.19 3.52
N THR A 144 -15.66 5.86 4.45
CA THR A 144 -16.21 7.20 4.30
C THR A 144 -16.10 7.91 5.65
N SER A 145 -14.99 8.60 5.88
CA SER A 145 -14.79 9.39 7.10
C SER A 145 -14.82 10.87 6.85
N ARG A 146 -15.43 11.59 7.78
CA ARG A 146 -15.36 13.04 7.90
C ARG A 146 -14.69 13.50 9.19
N LEU A 147 -14.08 12.57 9.92
CA LEU A 147 -13.59 12.83 11.27
C LEU A 147 -12.28 13.62 11.27
N LEU A 148 -11.46 13.44 10.23
CA LEU A 148 -10.21 14.14 10.05
C LEU A 148 -10.27 14.91 8.74
N ILE A 149 -10.02 16.22 8.79
CA ILE A 149 -9.90 17.09 7.62
C ILE A 149 -8.51 17.73 7.68
N VAL A 150 -7.73 17.56 6.62
CA VAL A 150 -6.39 18.15 6.46
C VAL A 150 -6.38 18.94 5.16
N ASP A 151 -6.08 20.23 5.23
CA ASP A 151 -6.07 21.14 4.07
C ASP A 151 -7.36 21.06 3.23
N GLY A 152 -8.51 21.02 3.92
CA GLY A 152 -9.83 20.94 3.28
C GLY A 152 -10.21 19.55 2.73
N ARG A 153 -9.35 18.54 2.89
CA ARG A 153 -9.59 17.18 2.42
C ARG A 153 -9.97 16.24 3.56
N GLU A 154 -11.06 15.52 3.39
CA GLU A 154 -11.49 14.44 4.28
C GLU A 154 -10.52 13.24 4.22
N ILE A 155 -10.04 12.80 5.38
CA ILE A 155 -9.08 11.71 5.53
C ILE A 155 -9.75 10.52 6.21
N LEU A 156 -9.83 9.40 5.47
CA LEU A 156 -10.36 8.14 5.97
C LEU A 156 -9.52 7.57 7.11
N VAL A 157 -10.17 6.86 8.04
CA VAL A 157 -9.49 6.25 9.21
C VAL A 157 -8.33 5.35 8.80
N LYS A 158 -8.44 4.63 7.67
CA LYS A 158 -7.37 3.77 7.13
C LYS A 158 -6.07 4.51 6.80
N TYR A 159 -6.12 5.82 6.56
CA TYR A 159 -4.97 6.63 6.19
C TYR A 159 -4.39 7.46 7.34
N TRP A 160 -4.97 7.40 8.54
CA TRP A 160 -4.47 8.15 9.70
C TRP A 160 -2.97 7.96 10.02
N PRO A 161 -2.36 6.76 9.85
CA PRO A 161 -0.93 6.60 10.08
C PRO A 161 -0.06 7.49 9.20
N GLU A 162 -0.51 7.81 7.98
CA GLU A 162 0.23 8.64 7.02
C GLU A 162 0.41 10.09 7.52
N PHE A 163 -0.41 10.55 8.48
CA PHE A 163 -0.36 11.92 9.00
C PHE A 163 0.25 11.99 10.41
N TYR A 164 0.10 10.94 11.21
CA TYR A 164 0.51 10.95 12.61
C TYR A 164 1.85 10.23 12.87
N LYS A 165 2.30 9.31 12.00
CA LYS A 165 3.59 8.63 12.17
C LYS A 165 4.76 9.62 12.06
N LYS A 166 5.85 9.31 12.77
CA LYS A 166 7.06 10.14 12.88
C LYS A 166 7.72 10.46 11.52
N ALA A 167 7.59 9.57 10.53
CA ALA A 167 8.20 9.72 9.20
C ALA A 167 7.54 10.80 8.33
N SER A 168 6.32 11.22 8.68
CA SER A 168 5.52 12.25 7.99
C SER A 168 5.08 13.38 8.94
N GLY A 169 5.68 13.43 10.13
CA GLY A 169 5.01 13.86 11.35
C GLY A 169 4.86 15.36 11.57
N ALA A 170 3.63 15.72 11.93
CA ALA A 170 3.24 16.95 12.63
C ALA A 170 3.16 16.79 14.16
N LYS A 171 2.82 15.58 14.68
CA LYS A 171 2.49 15.34 16.11
C LYS A 171 2.81 13.92 16.61
N THR A 172 4.07 13.65 17.00
CA THR A 172 4.56 12.29 17.37
C THR A 172 3.82 11.66 18.57
N ASN A 173 3.42 12.44 19.57
CA ASN A 173 2.75 11.93 20.78
C ASN A 173 1.32 11.44 20.49
N ALA A 174 0.66 12.07 19.51
CA ALA A 174 -0.70 11.71 19.11
C ALA A 174 -0.77 10.29 18.53
N TRP A 175 0.21 9.89 17.71
CA TRP A 175 0.28 8.53 17.17
C TRP A 175 0.46 7.48 18.26
N GLN A 176 1.28 7.76 19.28
CA GLN A 176 1.52 6.79 20.36
C GLN A 176 0.25 6.47 21.14
N ALA A 177 -0.62 7.45 21.36
CA ALA A 177 -1.91 7.23 22.02
C ALA A 177 -2.91 6.47 21.12
N LEU A 178 -2.91 6.75 19.82
CA LEU A 178 -3.89 6.23 18.87
C LEU A 178 -3.55 4.84 18.29
N ARG A 179 -2.25 4.51 18.15
CA ARG A 179 -1.79 3.39 17.33
C ARG A 179 -2.37 2.03 17.70
N VAL A 180 -2.59 1.78 18.99
CA VAL A 180 -3.15 0.50 19.46
C VAL A 180 -4.61 0.38 19.05
N GLU A 181 -5.38 1.45 19.28
CA GLU A 181 -6.80 1.46 18.94
C GLU A 181 -6.99 1.37 17.43
N TRP A 182 -6.20 2.15 16.68
CA TRP A 182 -6.18 2.09 15.22
C TRP A 182 -5.78 0.71 14.69
N GLY A 183 -4.78 0.05 15.27
CA GLY A 183 -4.37 -1.29 14.88
C GLY A 183 -5.49 -2.32 15.05
N ASN A 184 -6.25 -2.23 16.14
CA ASN A 184 -7.40 -3.08 16.37
C ASN A 184 -8.57 -2.76 15.41
N TRP A 185 -8.82 -1.47 15.12
CA TRP A 185 -9.80 -1.05 14.12
C TRP A 185 -9.48 -1.59 12.73
N LYS A 186 -8.24 -1.41 12.29
CA LYS A 186 -7.73 -1.95 11.03
C LYS A 186 -8.01 -3.43 10.92
N TYR A 187 -7.74 -4.17 11.98
CA TYR A 187 -7.86 -5.62 11.93
C TYR A 187 -9.31 -6.09 11.73
N ILE A 188 -10.27 -5.44 12.38
CA ILE A 188 -11.69 -5.74 12.19
C ILE A 188 -12.18 -5.26 10.82
N ALA A 189 -11.74 -4.09 10.37
CA ALA A 189 -12.13 -3.54 9.08
C ALA A 189 -11.62 -4.39 7.90
N GLU A 190 -10.35 -4.80 7.92
CA GLU A 190 -9.77 -5.71 6.92
C GLU A 190 -10.47 -7.08 6.92
N GLU A 191 -10.87 -7.59 8.10
CA GLU A 191 -11.71 -8.79 8.13
C GLU A 191 -13.05 -8.54 7.44
N ARG A 192 -13.73 -7.42 7.73
CA ARG A 192 -15.00 -7.08 7.07
C ARG A 192 -14.85 -7.02 5.56
N GLU A 193 -13.77 -6.46 5.04
CA GLU A 193 -13.51 -6.34 3.59
C GLU A 193 -13.43 -7.71 2.89
N ARG A 194 -13.14 -8.80 3.62
CA ARG A 194 -13.19 -10.18 3.10
C ARG A 194 -14.61 -10.71 2.90
N HIS A 195 -15.60 -10.02 3.44
CA HIS A 195 -17.02 -10.36 3.29
C HIS A 195 -17.68 -9.40 2.30
N HIS A 196 -18.63 -9.89 1.51
CA HIS A 196 -19.37 -9.07 0.55
C HIS A 196 -20.07 -7.86 1.22
N ASP A 197 -20.79 -8.11 2.32
CA ASP A 197 -21.55 -7.11 3.06
C ASP A 197 -21.37 -7.26 4.59
N SER A 198 -21.79 -6.23 5.33
CA SER A 198 -21.77 -6.25 6.80
C SER A 198 -22.64 -7.36 7.37
N ALA A 199 -23.72 -7.77 6.68
CA ALA A 199 -24.59 -8.86 7.14
C ALA A 199 -23.85 -10.21 7.13
N SER A 200 -23.04 -10.47 6.11
CA SER A 200 -22.19 -11.65 5.99
C SER A 200 -21.11 -11.69 7.06
N PHE A 201 -20.49 -10.54 7.35
CA PHE A 201 -19.59 -10.39 8.49
C PHE A 201 -20.31 -10.73 9.80
N TRP A 202 -21.47 -10.13 10.06
CA TRP A 202 -22.21 -10.37 11.30
C TRP A 202 -22.72 -11.81 11.43
N ARG A 203 -23.07 -12.47 10.33
CA ARG A 203 -23.41 -13.90 10.34
C ARG A 203 -22.25 -14.77 10.84
N LYS A 204 -21.00 -14.42 10.49
CA LYS A 204 -19.79 -15.08 11.00
C LYS A 204 -19.53 -14.72 12.47
N PHE A 205 -19.75 -13.46 12.83
CA PHE A 205 -19.48 -12.92 14.17
C PHE A 205 -20.76 -12.73 15.00
N SER A 206 -21.64 -13.73 14.96
CA SER A 206 -22.80 -13.86 15.85
C SER A 206 -22.72 -15.16 16.63
N ASN A 207 -23.28 -15.17 17.83
CA ASN A 207 -23.39 -16.38 18.64
C ASN A 207 -24.53 -17.30 18.13
N LYS A 208 -24.72 -18.45 18.78
CA LYS A 208 -25.75 -19.43 18.40
C LYS A 208 -27.19 -18.91 18.47
N LYS A 209 -27.43 -17.82 19.22
CA LYS A 209 -28.73 -17.15 19.33
C LYS A 209 -28.92 -16.06 18.26
N GLY A 210 -27.92 -15.83 17.40
CA GLY A 210 -27.91 -14.77 16.40
C GLY A 210 -27.42 -13.41 16.91
N GLU A 211 -27.08 -13.29 18.20
CA GLU A 211 -26.62 -12.04 18.78
C GLU A 211 -25.17 -11.75 18.35
N ARG A 212 -24.92 -10.50 17.93
CA ARG A 212 -23.60 -10.05 17.47
C ARG A 212 -22.56 -10.14 18.59
N LEU A 213 -21.37 -10.66 18.27
CA LEU A 213 -20.25 -10.68 19.20
C LEU A 213 -19.78 -9.26 19.52
N SER A 214 -19.29 -9.07 20.74
CA SER A 214 -18.69 -7.79 21.13
C SER A 214 -17.36 -7.56 20.40
N TYR A 215 -16.95 -6.31 20.29
CA TYR A 215 -15.66 -5.90 19.73
C TYR A 215 -14.48 -6.70 20.26
N LYS A 216 -14.42 -6.90 21.58
CA LYS A 216 -13.36 -7.67 22.23
C LYS A 216 -13.38 -9.14 21.79
N LEU A 217 -14.56 -9.76 21.75
CA LEU A 217 -14.70 -11.16 21.33
C LEU A 217 -14.31 -11.37 19.86
N ILE A 218 -14.64 -10.41 19.00
CA ILE A 218 -14.22 -10.44 17.58
C ILE A 218 -12.69 -10.41 17.49
N LEU A 219 -12.02 -9.50 18.21
CA LEU A 219 -10.56 -9.45 18.25
C LEU A 219 -9.94 -10.76 18.76
N GLU A 220 -10.53 -11.39 19.78
CA GLU A 220 -10.07 -12.68 20.31
C GLU A 220 -10.21 -13.80 19.29
N VAL A 221 -11.35 -13.88 18.60
CA VAL A 221 -11.58 -14.86 17.53
C VAL A 221 -10.58 -14.66 16.40
N LEU A 222 -10.38 -13.42 15.96
CA LEU A 222 -9.44 -13.10 14.89
C LEU A 222 -7.99 -13.42 15.29
N ALA A 223 -7.57 -13.02 16.50
CA ALA A 223 -6.25 -13.33 17.01
C ALA A 223 -5.99 -14.85 17.08
N LYS A 224 -6.99 -15.62 17.53
CA LYS A 224 -6.92 -17.09 17.53
C LYS A 224 -6.76 -17.64 16.11
N GLN A 225 -7.56 -17.16 15.16
CA GLN A 225 -7.46 -17.58 13.76
C GLN A 225 -6.08 -17.30 13.18
N ARG A 226 -5.52 -16.11 13.46
CA ARG A 226 -4.18 -15.74 12.99
C ARG A 226 -3.10 -16.64 13.57
N ASN A 227 -3.19 -16.97 14.86
CA ASN A 227 -2.24 -17.88 15.49
C ASN A 227 -2.31 -19.27 14.85
N THR A 228 -3.52 -19.79 14.64
CA THR A 228 -3.72 -21.07 13.93
C THR A 228 -3.14 -21.02 12.53
N ASN A 229 -3.42 -19.98 11.75
CA ASN A 229 -2.89 -19.83 10.39
C ASN A 229 -1.35 -19.71 10.41
N THR A 230 -0.79 -18.94 11.34
CA THR A 230 0.66 -18.78 11.48
C THR A 230 1.33 -20.11 11.80
N MET A 231 0.75 -20.90 12.72
CA MET A 231 1.24 -22.23 13.05
C MET A 231 1.14 -23.17 11.85
N GLN A 232 0.02 -23.13 11.12
CA GLN A 232 -0.19 -23.96 9.93
C GLN A 232 0.81 -23.59 8.83
N ASP A 233 0.98 -22.31 8.52
CA ASP A 233 1.91 -21.82 7.51
C ASP A 233 3.36 -22.15 7.87
N THR A 234 3.72 -22.01 9.15
CA THR A 234 5.05 -22.41 9.64
C THR A 234 5.26 -23.92 9.48
N SER A 235 4.27 -24.73 9.89
CA SER A 235 4.33 -26.19 9.71
C SER A 235 4.42 -26.58 8.24
N ASN A 236 3.64 -25.93 7.37
CA ASN A 236 3.67 -26.14 5.92
C ASN A 236 5.05 -25.83 5.35
N THR A 237 5.65 -24.72 5.78
CA THR A 237 7.00 -24.32 5.38
C THR A 237 8.01 -25.41 5.74
N HIS A 238 8.00 -25.87 7.00
CA HIS A 238 8.91 -26.93 7.43
C HIS A 238 8.66 -28.24 6.67
N SER A 239 7.41 -28.65 6.46
CA SER A 239 7.11 -29.86 5.68
C SER A 239 7.57 -29.74 4.23
N PHE A 240 7.37 -28.59 3.59
CA PHE A 240 7.73 -28.37 2.19
C PHE A 240 9.25 -28.42 1.95
N PHE A 241 10.05 -27.85 2.86
CA PHE A 241 11.51 -27.82 2.77
C PHE A 241 12.20 -28.92 3.58
N GLY A 242 11.48 -29.97 3.99
CA GLY A 242 12.05 -31.10 4.74
C GLY A 242 12.69 -30.69 6.08
N GLY A 243 12.18 -29.65 6.72
CA GLY A 243 12.68 -29.09 7.97
C GLY A 243 13.87 -28.14 7.81
N ASN A 244 14.43 -27.98 6.60
CA ASN A 244 15.61 -27.16 6.37
C ASN A 244 15.28 -25.82 5.70
N LEU A 245 15.20 -24.75 6.49
CA LEU A 245 14.93 -23.39 5.98
C LEU A 245 16.14 -22.71 5.32
N ASP A 246 17.31 -23.35 5.31
CA ASP A 246 18.51 -22.92 4.57
C ASP A 246 18.68 -23.68 3.24
N HIS A 247 17.65 -24.43 2.83
CA HIS A 247 17.68 -25.19 1.58
C HIS A 247 17.86 -24.25 0.37
N PRO A 248 18.64 -24.62 -0.67
CA PRO A 248 18.87 -23.78 -1.85
C PRO A 248 17.58 -23.29 -2.53
N ASP A 249 16.55 -24.14 -2.61
CA ASP A 249 15.21 -23.78 -3.13
C ASP A 249 14.54 -22.62 -2.39
N THR A 250 14.92 -22.35 -1.14
CA THR A 250 14.39 -21.18 -0.41
C THR A 250 14.94 -19.87 -0.95
N LYS A 251 16.02 -19.89 -1.75
CA LYS A 251 16.71 -18.71 -2.30
C LYS A 251 17.08 -17.69 -1.22
N GLY A 252 17.39 -18.18 -0.01
CA GLY A 252 17.70 -17.35 1.15
C GLY A 252 16.48 -16.60 1.72
N ALA A 253 15.25 -16.91 1.32
CA ALA A 253 14.04 -16.22 1.78
C ALA A 253 13.94 -16.18 3.31
N PHE A 254 14.40 -17.24 4.00
CA PHE A 254 14.35 -17.35 5.46
C PHE A 254 15.61 -16.85 6.17
N SER A 255 16.62 -16.35 5.46
CA SER A 255 17.79 -15.73 6.08
C SER A 255 17.62 -14.20 6.21
N TYR A 256 18.46 -13.59 7.05
CA TYR A 256 18.60 -12.14 7.16
C TYR A 256 20.02 -11.77 7.61
N VAL A 257 20.51 -10.62 7.19
CA VAL A 257 21.84 -10.12 7.61
C VAL A 257 21.68 -9.20 8.81
N LYS A 258 22.47 -9.42 9.85
CA LYS A 258 22.58 -8.53 11.01
C LYS A 258 24.05 -8.38 11.38
N SER A 259 24.53 -7.14 11.45
CA SER A 259 25.93 -6.84 11.78
C SER A 259 26.94 -7.61 10.89
N GLY A 260 26.67 -7.67 9.58
CA GLY A 260 27.52 -8.35 8.60
C GLY A 260 27.48 -9.88 8.64
N LYS A 261 26.66 -10.49 9.51
CA LYS A 261 26.49 -11.94 9.61
C LYS A 261 25.11 -12.37 9.14
N THR A 262 25.03 -13.51 8.46
CA THR A 262 23.77 -14.12 8.02
C THR A 262 23.19 -14.98 9.14
N PHE A 263 21.91 -14.80 9.42
CA PHE A 263 21.13 -15.54 10.41
C PHE A 263 19.90 -16.14 9.77
N LEU A 264 19.51 -17.32 10.25
CA LEU A 264 18.25 -17.95 9.86
C LEU A 264 17.09 -17.43 10.73
N THR A 265 15.92 -17.29 10.11
CA THR A 265 14.70 -16.89 10.81
C THR A 265 14.16 -18.06 11.62
N THR A 266 13.94 -17.85 12.92
CA THR A 266 13.43 -18.89 13.83
C THR A 266 12.05 -18.60 14.40
N LYS A 267 11.50 -17.41 14.14
CA LYS A 267 10.19 -17.00 14.68
C LYS A 267 9.07 -17.38 13.73
N ASP A 268 8.09 -18.15 14.20
CA ASP A 268 6.94 -18.64 13.44
C ASP A 268 6.20 -17.52 12.68
N ASP A 269 5.96 -16.37 13.31
CA ASP A 269 5.27 -15.24 12.67
C ASP A 269 6.07 -14.61 11.52
N VAL A 270 7.39 -14.73 11.56
CA VAL A 270 8.27 -14.27 10.48
C VAL A 270 8.39 -15.34 9.41
N ILE A 271 8.48 -16.62 9.78
CA ILE A 271 8.52 -17.76 8.86
C ILE A 271 7.22 -17.81 8.04
N ALA A 272 6.06 -17.82 8.67
CA ALA A 272 4.76 -17.83 8.00
C ALA A 272 4.60 -16.68 7.00
N ARG A 273 5.02 -15.46 7.36
CA ARG A 273 4.98 -14.32 6.43
C ARG A 273 5.91 -14.50 5.23
N LYS A 274 7.13 -14.96 5.48
CA LYS A 274 8.11 -15.22 4.41
C LYS A 274 7.63 -16.34 3.49
N TRP A 275 6.96 -17.36 4.04
CA TRP A 275 6.31 -18.42 3.27
C TRP A 275 5.20 -17.91 2.37
N LEU A 276 4.24 -17.14 2.90
CA LEU A 276 3.17 -16.56 2.10
C LEU A 276 3.71 -15.63 1.00
N LYS A 277 4.77 -14.87 1.31
CA LYS A 277 5.46 -14.05 0.31
C LYS A 277 6.10 -14.90 -0.77
N LEU A 278 6.80 -15.96 -0.39
CA LEU A 278 7.46 -16.88 -1.32
C LEU A 278 6.44 -17.55 -2.26
N LEU A 279 5.28 -17.97 -1.76
CA LEU A 279 4.19 -18.51 -2.57
C LEU A 279 3.59 -17.51 -3.55
N GLY A 280 3.63 -16.22 -3.24
CA GLY A 280 3.15 -15.14 -4.13
C GLY A 280 4.19 -14.71 -5.16
N ASP A 281 5.47 -14.71 -4.78
CA ASP A 281 6.57 -14.22 -5.62
C ASP A 281 7.17 -15.31 -6.53
N ASP A 282 7.06 -16.59 -6.15
CA ASP A 282 7.64 -17.74 -6.87
C ASP A 282 6.55 -18.71 -7.37
N PRO A 283 6.15 -18.63 -8.66
CA PRO A 283 5.13 -19.48 -9.25
C PRO A 283 5.46 -20.98 -9.23
N GLU A 284 6.74 -21.34 -9.25
CA GLU A 284 7.19 -22.73 -9.23
C GLU A 284 6.94 -23.34 -7.85
N ILE A 285 7.37 -22.65 -6.79
CA ILE A 285 7.11 -23.06 -5.40
C ILE A 285 5.61 -23.11 -5.14
N SER A 286 4.86 -22.11 -5.63
CA SER A 286 3.40 -22.06 -5.51
C SER A 286 2.73 -23.28 -6.16
N SER A 287 3.16 -23.65 -7.36
CA SER A 287 2.62 -24.80 -8.10
C SER A 287 2.98 -26.14 -7.46
N ARG A 288 4.23 -26.31 -7.00
CA ARG A 288 4.67 -27.49 -6.24
C ARG A 288 3.88 -27.65 -4.95
N TRP A 289 3.64 -26.55 -4.23
CA TRP A 289 2.84 -26.57 -3.01
C TRP A 289 1.39 -26.97 -3.29
N ALA A 290 0.77 -26.41 -4.34
CA ALA A 290 -0.58 -26.79 -4.74
C ALA A 290 -0.70 -28.28 -5.07
N ALA A 291 0.30 -28.87 -5.75
CA ALA A 291 0.34 -30.30 -6.02
C ALA A 291 0.38 -31.14 -4.72
N ILE A 292 1.19 -30.74 -3.73
CA ILE A 292 1.26 -31.40 -2.43
C ILE A 292 -0.08 -31.32 -1.70
N GLN A 293 -0.77 -30.17 -1.75
CA GLN A 293 -2.09 -30.04 -1.13
C GLN A 293 -3.14 -30.96 -1.78
N ASN A 294 -3.12 -31.08 -3.11
CA ASN A 294 -4.06 -31.93 -3.85
C ASN A 294 -3.86 -33.44 -3.58
N ILE A 295 -2.62 -33.88 -3.33
CA ILE A 295 -2.35 -35.28 -2.98
C ILE A 295 -2.92 -35.60 -1.59
N HIS A 296 -2.78 -34.70 -0.63
CA HIS A 296 -3.30 -34.89 0.73
C HIS A 296 -4.83 -34.89 0.79
N THR A 297 -5.51 -34.09 -0.04
CA THR A 297 -6.98 -34.08 -0.09
C THR A 297 -7.54 -35.35 -0.74
N ASN A 298 -6.92 -35.84 -1.81
CA ASN A 298 -7.36 -37.08 -2.48
C ASN A 298 -7.07 -38.35 -1.67
N THR A 299 -6.04 -38.34 -0.83
CA THR A 299 -5.70 -39.48 0.04
C THR A 299 -6.63 -39.58 1.27
N THR A 300 -7.20 -38.45 1.72
CA THR A 300 -8.12 -38.41 2.86
C THR A 300 -9.58 -38.70 2.47
N ALA A 301 -9.94 -38.51 1.19
CA ALA A 301 -11.21 -38.95 0.62
C ALA A 301 -11.11 -40.40 0.12
N GLY A 302 -11.07 -41.36 1.04
CA GLY A 302 -10.92 -42.79 0.72
C GLY A 302 -12.06 -43.38 -0.14
N PRO A 303 -11.76 -44.36 -1.01
CA PRO A 303 -12.69 -45.00 -1.94
C PRO A 303 -13.60 -45.99 -1.20
N GLY A 304 -14.87 -45.64 -1.02
CA GLY A 304 -15.80 -46.45 -0.24
C GLY A 304 -17.27 -46.11 -0.47
N ALA A 305 -17.68 -45.98 -1.73
CA ALA A 305 -19.09 -46.03 -2.10
C ALA A 305 -19.28 -47.08 -3.20
N LEU A 306 -19.44 -48.34 -2.79
CA LEU A 306 -20.01 -49.38 -3.63
C LEU A 306 -21.48 -49.02 -3.93
N PRO A 307 -21.92 -49.04 -5.20
CA PRO A 307 -23.33 -48.89 -5.50
C PRO A 307 -24.07 -50.16 -5.04
N SER A 308 -25.05 -49.98 -4.16
CA SER A 308 -26.05 -51.00 -3.87
C SER A 308 -27.02 -51.08 -5.04
N SER A 309 -27.25 -52.31 -5.51
CA SER A 309 -28.15 -52.69 -6.61
C SER A 309 -29.60 -52.27 -6.41
#